data_AF-A0A7C2NCD3-F1
#
_entry.id   AF-A0A7C2NCD3-F1
#
_cell.length_a   1.000
_cell.length_b   1.000
_cell.length_c   1.000
_cell.angle_alpha   90.00
_cell.angle_beta   90.00
_cell.angle_gamma   90.00
#
_symmetry.space_group_name_H-M   'P 1'
#
loop_
_entity.id
_entity.type
_entity.pdbx_description
1 polymer ?
#
loop_
_entity_poly.entity_id
_entity_poly.type
_entity_poly.pdbx_seq_one_letter_code
_entity_poly.pdbx_strand_id
1 'polypeptide(L)' 'GWSVPVDAMHAWLLGLPASGDDAFSLDAQGRLKSMHSNGWRIDYQRYTVIDGIPLPSRLELTHADLNLRLVVDRWHL' A
#
# COMPACT_ATOMS: atom_id res chain seq x y z
N GLY A 1 -22.75 5.11 4.16
CA GLY A 1 -21.55 5.48 4.92
C GLY A 1 -20.40 4.70 4.34
N TRP A 2 -19.31 5.37 3.97
CA TRP A 2 -18.15 4.68 3.41
C TRP A 2 -17.18 4.36 4.54
N SER A 3 -16.69 3.12 4.56
CA SER A 3 -15.73 2.64 5.54
C SER A 3 -14.45 2.31 4.80
N VAL A 4 -13.35 3.00 5.13
CA VAL A 4 -12.02 2.48 4.80
C VAL A 4 -11.95 1.08 5.41
N PRO A 5 -11.71 0.03 4.63
CA PRO A 5 -11.53 -1.31 5.18
C PRO A 5 -10.21 -1.33 5.94
N VAL A 6 -10.27 -1.06 7.25
CA VAL A 6 -9.10 -0.95 8.13
C VAL A 6 -8.26 -2.24 8.08
N ASP A 7 -8.93 -3.38 7.98
CA ASP A 7 -8.28 -4.70 7.88
C ASP A 7 -7.45 -4.84 6.60
N ALA A 8 -7.98 -4.39 5.46
CA ALA A 8 -7.24 -4.40 4.18
C ALA A 8 -6.11 -3.36 4.18
N MET A 9 -6.30 -2.23 4.86
CA MET A 9 -5.31 -1.17 4.96
C MET A 9 -4.02 -1.63 5.65
N HIS A 10 -4.12 -2.52 6.65
CA HIS A 10 -2.94 -3.11 7.28
C HIS A 10 -2.13 -3.97 6.30
N ALA A 11 -2.78 -4.79 5.48
CA ALA A 11 -2.11 -5.57 4.43
C ALA A 11 -1.43 -4.65 3.40
N TRP A 12 -2.11 -3.59 2.96
CA TRP A 12 -1.56 -2.63 2.00
C TRP A 12 -0.36 -1.85 2.54
N LEU A 13 -0.36 -1.51 3.83
CA LEU A 13 0.79 -0.88 4.50
C LEU A 13 2.03 -1.78 4.48
N LEU A 14 1.83 -3.09 4.60
CA LEU A 14 2.90 -4.09 4.53
C LEU A 14 3.27 -4.47 3.10
N GLY A 15 2.57 -3.95 2.09
CA GLY A 15 2.78 -4.34 0.70
C GLY A 15 2.33 -5.79 0.43
N LEU A 16 1.29 -6.25 1.11
CA LEU A 16 0.72 -7.57 0.93
C LEU A 16 -0.61 -7.47 0.17
N PRO A 17 -0.89 -8.37 -0.78
CA PRO A 17 -2.21 -8.51 -1.35
C PRO A 17 -3.20 -8.91 -0.25
N ALA A 18 -4.35 -8.26 -0.20
CA ALA A 18 -5.43 -8.58 0.73
C ALA A 18 -6.29 -9.75 0.24
N SER A 19 -6.28 -10.02 -1.07
CA SER A 19 -6.93 -11.17 -1.72
C SER A 19 -6.00 -11.80 -2.77
N GLY A 20 -6.20 -13.08 -3.08
CA GLY A 20 -5.45 -13.79 -4.12
C GLY A 20 -5.65 -13.23 -5.55
N ASP A 21 -6.69 -12.44 -5.76
CA ASP A 21 -7.04 -11.84 -7.06
C ASP A 21 -6.53 -10.40 -7.23
N ASP A 22 -5.76 -9.88 -6.27
CA ASP A 22 -5.28 -8.50 -6.33
C ASP A 22 -4.29 -8.32 -7.48
N ALA A 23 -4.59 -7.40 -8.39
CA ALA A 23 -3.71 -7.06 -9.50
C ALA A 23 -2.63 -6.07 -9.03
N PHE A 24 -1.36 -6.37 -9.27
CA PHE A 24 -0.26 -5.51 -8.86
C PHE A 24 0.82 -5.37 -9.93
N SER A 25 1.64 -4.32 -9.79
CA SER A 25 2.84 -4.11 -10.58
C SER A 25 4.04 -3.89 -9.66
N LEU A 26 5.22 -4.26 -10.14
CA LEU A 26 6.48 -4.07 -9.42
C LEU A 26 7.31 -2.95 -10.06
N ASP A 27 8.13 -2.29 -9.25
CA ASP A 27 9.19 -1.41 -9.71
C ASP A 27 10.41 -2.22 -10.19
N ALA A 28 11.43 -1.52 -10.69
CA ALA A 28 12.66 -2.17 -11.18
C ALA A 28 13.49 -2.85 -10.07
N GLN A 29 13.16 -2.62 -8.79
CA GLN A 29 13.78 -3.27 -7.64
C GLN A 29 12.94 -4.46 -7.13
N GLY A 30 11.84 -4.81 -7.83
CA GLY A 30 10.96 -5.91 -7.43
C GLY A 30 10.02 -5.56 -6.28
N ARG A 31 9.87 -4.28 -5.92
CA ARG A 31 8.94 -3.83 -4.87
C ARG A 31 7.61 -3.44 -5.48
N LEU A 32 6.53 -3.48 -4.69
CA LEU A 32 5.24 -3.01 -5.18
C LEU A 32 5.32 -1.56 -5.67
N LYS A 33 4.79 -1.32 -6.86
CA LYS A 33 4.65 0.01 -7.45
C LYS A 33 3.21 0.46 -7.39
N SER A 34 2.30 -0.43 -7.75
CA SER A 34 0.86 -0.20 -7.64
C SER A 34 0.12 -1.50 -7.38
N MET A 35 -1.05 -1.41 -6.76
CA MET A 35 -1.94 -2.54 -6.51
C MET A 35 -3.40 -2.11 -6.63
N HIS A 36 -4.24 -2.99 -7.15
CA HIS A 36 -5.69 -2.85 -7.19
C HIS A 36 -6.27 -3.94 -6.31
N SER A 37 -6.96 -3.54 -5.24
CA SER A 37 -7.47 -4.45 -4.22
C SER A 37 -8.77 -3.91 -3.64
N ASN A 38 -9.83 -4.73 -3.56
CA ASN A 38 -11.13 -4.35 -3.00
C ASN A 38 -11.71 -3.03 -3.56
N GLY A 39 -11.53 -2.76 -4.85
CA GLY A 39 -11.99 -1.52 -5.51
C GLY A 39 -11.09 -0.30 -5.29
N TRP A 40 -9.98 -0.46 -4.55
CA TRP A 40 -8.99 0.57 -4.31
C TRP A 40 -7.81 0.45 -5.23
N ARG A 41 -7.31 1.59 -5.70
CA ARG A 41 -5.98 1.70 -6.29
C ARG A 41 -5.02 2.25 -5.25
N ILE A 42 -3.95 1.51 -4.99
CA ILE A 42 -2.86 1.84 -4.08
C ILE A 42 -1.61 2.10 -4.91
N ASP A 43 -1.04 3.29 -4.83
CA ASP A 43 0.23 3.64 -5.46
C ASP A 43 1.32 3.82 -4.37
N TYR A 44 2.38 3.02 -4.46
CA TYR A 44 3.48 3.00 -3.51
C TYR A 44 4.54 4.02 -3.94
N GLN A 45 4.51 5.20 -3.33
CA GLN A 45 5.30 6.35 -3.80
C GLN A 45 6.73 6.38 -3.24
N ARG A 46 6.95 5.82 -2.05
CA ARG A 46 8.27 5.83 -1.43
C ARG A 46 8.47 4.60 -0.56
N TYR A 47 9.70 4.10 -0.55
CA TYR A 47 10.18 3.06 0.34
C TYR A 47 11.30 3.60 1.24
N THR A 48 11.37 3.07 2.44
CA THR A 48 12.51 3.22 3.37
C THR A 48 13.07 1.83 3.66
N VAL A 49 14.32 1.73 4.12
CA VAL A 49 14.93 0.45 4.52
C VAL A 49 15.12 0.46 6.03
N ILE A 50 14.54 -0.52 6.71
CA ILE A 50 14.66 -0.73 8.16
C ILE A 50 15.16 -2.15 8.37
N ASP A 51 16.29 -2.31 9.05
CA ASP A 51 16.93 -3.61 9.29
C ASP A 51 17.14 -4.45 8.01
N GLY A 52 17.41 -3.77 6.89
CA GLY A 52 17.61 -4.40 5.57
C GLY A 52 16.33 -4.72 4.80
N ILE A 53 15.14 -4.44 5.37
CA ILE A 53 13.85 -4.71 4.76
C ILE A 53 13.30 -3.43 4.12
N PRO A 54 12.97 -3.42 2.81
CA PRO A 54 12.32 -2.30 2.17
C PRO A 54 10.84 -2.23 2.57
N LEU A 55 10.46 -1.18 3.28
CA LEU A 55 9.09 -0.95 3.73
C LEU A 55 8.51 0.31 3.07
N PRO A 56 7.23 0.32 2.66
CA PRO A 56 6.57 1.53 2.20
C PRO A 56 6.66 2.63 3.26
N SER A 57 7.00 3.86 2.86
CA SER A 57 6.97 5.04 3.74
C SER A 57 5.97 6.08 3.28
N ARG A 58 5.46 5.95 2.04
CA ARG A 58 4.41 6.80 1.51
C ARG A 58 3.56 6.06 0.50
N LEU A 59 2.25 6.14 0.68
CA LEU A 59 1.24 5.53 -0.18
C LEU A 59 0.17 6.57 -0.53
N GLU A 60 -0.41 6.41 -1.71
CA GLU A 60 -1.62 7.14 -2.11
C GLU A 60 -2.69 6.12 -2.50
N LEU A 61 -3.86 6.23 -1.89
CA LEU A 61 -4.97 5.29 -2.08
C LEU A 61 -6.15 6.04 -2.65
N THR A 62 -6.74 5.50 -3.70
CA THR A 62 -7.87 6.11 -4.39
C THR A 62 -9.02 5.12 -4.58
N HIS A 63 -10.25 5.58 -4.33
CA HIS A 63 -11.47 4.81 -4.55
C HIS A 63 -12.63 5.75 -4.87
N ALA A 64 -13.15 5.66 -6.10
CA ALA A 64 -14.13 6.62 -6.61
C ALA A 64 -13.64 8.07 -6.41
N ASP A 65 -14.39 8.90 -5.69
CA ASP A 65 -14.05 10.31 -5.44
C ASP A 65 -13.16 10.53 -4.20
N LEU A 66 -12.69 9.45 -3.58
CA LEU A 66 -11.90 9.50 -2.35
C LEU A 66 -10.42 9.32 -2.65
N ASN A 67 -9.60 10.20 -2.09
CA ASN A 67 -8.15 10.12 -2.12
C ASN A 67 -7.61 10.20 -0.68
N LEU A 68 -6.83 9.21 -0.28
CA LEU A 68 -6.13 9.15 0.98
C LEU A 68 -4.63 9.14 0.74
N ARG A 69 -3.91 9.92 1.55
CA ARG A 69 -2.44 9.90 1.59
C ARG A 69 -1.98 9.39 2.93
N LEU A 70 -1.16 8.34 2.90
CA LEU A 70 -0.53 7.79 4.09
C LEU A 70 0.97 8.06 4.04
N VAL A 71 1.50 8.55 5.16
CA VAL A 71 2.93 8.73 5.39
C VAL A 71 3.27 7.98 6.66
N VAL A 72 4.26 7.10 6.58
CA VAL A 72 4.75 6.33 7.73
C VAL A 72 6.07 6.92 8.17
N ASP A 73 6.06 7.60 9.31
CA ASP A 73 7.24 8.29 9.84
C ASP A 73 8.21 7.32 10.53
N ARG A 74 7.69 6.32 11.24
CA ARG A 74 8.50 5.33 11.96
C ARG A 74 7.87 3.95 11.87
N TRP A 75 8.70 2.99 11.46
CA TRP A 75 8.42 1.57 11.57
C TRP A 75 8.99 1.04 12.88
N HIS A 76 8.20 0.25 13.61
CA HIS A 76 8.65 -0.56 14.73
C HIS A 76 8.34 -2.01 14.36
N LEU A 77 9.39 -2.81 14.18
CA LEU A 77 9.31 -4.23 13.84
C LEU A 77 9.27 -5.09 15.10
#